data_AF-A0A655FTY2-F1
#
_entry.id   AF-A0A655FTY2-F1
#
_cell.length_a   1.000
_cell.length_b   1.000
_cell.length_c   1.000
_cell.angle_alpha   90.00
_cell.angle_beta   90.00
_cell.angle_gamma   90.00
#
_symmetry.space_group_name_H-M   'P 1'
#
loop_
_entity.id
_entity.type
_entity.pdbx_description
1 polymer ?
#
loop_
_entity_poly.entity_id
_entity_poly.type
_entity_poly.pdbx_seq_one_letter_code
_entity_poly.pdbx_strand_id
1 'polypeptide(L)'
;MQIATRPASFGPWADLVPHLDDLVADCSDERLERLLSGRPTSAWQRASYLLDSGGEPARGQALLAKRHTEVMPVTRFTTAHSRDRGESVWAPEYQLVDELVVPLLRVIGKA
;
A
#
# COMPACT_ATOMS: atom_id res chain seq x y z
N MET A 1 -17.55 -13.13 -16.04
CA MET A 1 -18.09 -12.66 -14.76
C MET A 1 -18.18 -11.13 -14.85
N GLN A 2 -19.39 -10.61 -14.97
CA GLN A 2 -19.67 -9.20 -15.19
C GLN A 2 -19.58 -8.49 -13.84
N ILE A 3 -18.64 -7.54 -13.67
CA ILE A 3 -18.57 -6.68 -12.48
C ILE A 3 -19.83 -5.80 -12.51
N ALA A 4 -20.90 -6.30 -11.92
CA ALA A 4 -22.14 -5.56 -11.73
C ALA A 4 -21.87 -4.44 -10.74
N THR A 5 -21.97 -3.19 -11.24
CA THR A 5 -22.42 -2.00 -10.53
C THR A 5 -22.26 -2.05 -9.01
N ARG A 6 -21.02 -1.93 -8.57
CA ARG A 6 -20.71 -1.68 -7.17
C ARG A 6 -21.34 -0.35 -6.76
N PRO A 7 -22.07 -0.26 -5.63
CA PRO A 7 -22.47 1.02 -5.08
C PRO A 7 -21.19 1.82 -4.77
N ALA A 8 -21.07 3.04 -5.31
CA ALA A 8 -19.85 3.86 -5.22
C ALA A 8 -19.36 4.13 -3.79
N SER A 9 -20.22 3.89 -2.79
CA SER A 9 -19.94 4.01 -1.35
C SER A 9 -19.07 2.88 -0.78
N PHE A 10 -19.00 1.71 -1.42
CA PHE A 10 -18.06 0.66 -1.00
C PHE A 10 -16.68 1.03 -1.57
N GLY A 11 -15.71 1.30 -0.70
CA GLY A 11 -14.37 1.72 -1.13
C GLY A 11 -13.56 0.56 -1.74
N PRO A 12 -12.94 0.70 -2.94
CA PRO A 12 -12.21 -0.36 -3.65
C PRO A 12 -11.29 -1.21 -2.78
N TRP A 13 -10.64 -0.59 -1.81
CA TRP A 13 -9.73 -1.23 -0.88
C TRP A 13 -10.37 -2.28 0.04
N ALA A 14 -11.65 -2.14 0.41
CA ALA A 14 -12.32 -3.15 1.26
C ALA A 14 -12.40 -4.52 0.57
N ASP A 15 -12.49 -4.53 -0.77
CA ASP A 15 -12.58 -5.77 -1.55
C ASP A 15 -11.20 -6.27 -1.98
N LEU A 16 -10.22 -5.37 -2.11
CA LEU A 16 -8.86 -5.71 -2.56
C LEU A 16 -7.97 -6.18 -1.43
N VAL A 17 -8.08 -5.59 -0.23
CA VAL A 17 -7.19 -5.90 0.89
C VAL A 17 -7.18 -7.38 1.32
N PRO A 18 -8.30 -8.14 1.24
CA PRO A 18 -8.29 -9.57 1.56
C PRO A 18 -7.40 -10.39 0.63
N HIS A 19 -7.03 -9.86 -0.53
CA HIS A 19 -6.23 -10.50 -1.57
C HIS A 19 -4.87 -9.80 -1.78
N LEU A 20 -4.44 -8.97 -0.82
CA LEU A 20 -3.21 -8.19 -0.98
C LEU A 20 -1.97 -9.08 -1.15
N ASP A 21 -1.94 -10.23 -0.48
CA ASP A 21 -0.95 -11.29 -0.64
C ASP A 21 -0.86 -11.79 -2.08
N ASP A 22 -2.00 -12.19 -2.66
CA ASP A 22 -2.06 -12.64 -4.06
C ASP A 22 -1.62 -11.53 -5.04
N LEU A 23 -2.07 -10.30 -4.80
CA LEU A 23 -1.72 -9.13 -5.64
C LEU A 23 -0.23 -8.79 -5.58
N VAL A 24 0.42 -9.00 -4.43
CA VAL A 24 1.85 -8.79 -4.23
C VAL A 24 2.67 -9.93 -4.86
N ALA A 25 2.18 -11.17 -4.80
CA ALA A 25 2.80 -12.31 -5.48
C ALA A 25 2.82 -12.12 -7.01
N ASP A 26 1.77 -11.52 -7.58
CA ASP A 26 1.67 -11.22 -9.01
C ASP A 26 2.47 -9.98 -9.46
N CYS A 27 3.06 -9.22 -8.53
CA CYS A 27 3.90 -8.07 -8.87
C CYS A 27 5.34 -8.49 -9.22
N SER A 28 5.80 -8.16 -10.43
CA SER A 28 7.22 -8.23 -10.81
C SER A 28 7.97 -6.98 -10.35
N ASP A 29 9.11 -7.19 -9.69
CA ASP A 29 9.97 -6.12 -9.17
C ASP A 29 10.51 -5.24 -10.31
N GLU A 30 10.94 -5.84 -11.43
CA GLU A 30 11.46 -5.10 -12.60
C GLU A 30 10.38 -4.23 -13.27
N ARG A 31 9.13 -4.70 -13.28
CA ARG A 31 8.01 -3.91 -13.79
C ARG A 31 7.68 -2.77 -12.83
N LEU A 32 7.67 -3.05 -11.53
CA LEU A 32 7.37 -2.08 -10.49
C LEU A 32 8.42 -0.94 -10.47
N GLU A 33 9.71 -1.27 -10.55
CA GLU A 33 10.80 -0.30 -10.63
C GLU A 33 10.68 0.61 -11.85
N ARG A 34 10.37 0.05 -13.03
CA ARG A 34 10.14 0.86 -14.23
C ARG A 34 8.97 1.82 -14.09
N LEU A 35 7.89 1.40 -13.43
CA LEU A 35 6.72 2.26 -13.18
C LEU A 35 7.01 3.36 -12.14
N LEU A 36 7.91 3.09 -11.20
CA LEU A 36 8.32 4.03 -10.16
C LEU A 36 9.44 4.97 -10.61
N SER A 37 10.15 4.63 -11.68
CA SER A 37 11.16 5.50 -12.29
C SER A 37 10.58 6.88 -12.62
N GLY A 38 11.27 7.93 -12.17
CA GLY A 38 10.82 9.32 -12.32
C GLY A 38 9.62 9.72 -11.45
N ARG A 39 9.10 8.83 -10.59
CA ARG A 39 8.04 9.14 -9.62
C ARG A 39 8.63 9.68 -8.31
N PRO A 40 7.88 10.51 -7.55
CA PRO A 40 8.36 11.04 -6.28
C PRO A 40 8.59 9.93 -5.25
N THR A 41 9.46 10.18 -4.26
CA THR A 41 9.78 9.25 -3.16
C THR A 41 8.53 8.70 -2.46
N SER A 42 7.47 9.50 -2.32
CA SER A 42 6.21 9.07 -1.71
C SER A 42 5.48 7.97 -2.48
N ALA A 43 5.75 7.81 -3.77
CA ALA A 43 5.26 6.68 -4.56
C ALA A 43 6.05 5.40 -4.24
N TRP A 44 7.38 5.51 -4.13
CA TRP A 44 8.26 4.41 -3.72
C TRP A 44 7.93 3.92 -2.31
N GLN A 45 7.73 4.84 -1.35
CA GLN A 45 7.32 4.54 0.02
C GLN A 45 6.02 3.73 0.06
N ARG A 46 4.99 4.18 -0.68
CA ARG A 46 3.69 3.48 -0.74
C ARG A 46 3.76 2.12 -1.41
N ALA A 47 4.49 1.99 -2.51
CA ALA A 47 4.65 0.70 -3.20
C ALA A 47 5.41 -0.30 -2.32
N SER A 48 6.49 0.15 -1.68
CA SER A 48 7.30 -0.68 -0.78
C SER A 48 6.49 -1.14 0.44
N TYR A 49 5.68 -0.24 1.01
CA TYR A 49 4.79 -0.55 2.12
C TYR A 49 3.69 -1.55 1.74
N LEU A 50 3.19 -1.53 0.50
CA LEU A 50 2.21 -2.51 0.03
C LEU A 50 2.81 -3.91 -0.10
N LEU A 51 4.07 -4.03 -0.55
CA LEU A 51 4.78 -5.31 -0.57
C LEU A 51 4.90 -5.88 0.85
N ASP A 52 5.29 -5.05 1.81
CA ASP A 52 5.38 -5.43 3.23
C ASP A 52 4.03 -5.89 3.79
N SER A 53 3.00 -5.05 3.62
CA SER A 53 1.64 -5.34 4.09
C SER A 53 1.02 -6.57 3.43
N GLY A 54 1.51 -6.96 2.24
CA GLY A 54 1.14 -8.19 1.54
C GLY A 54 1.95 -9.42 1.92
N GLY A 55 2.81 -9.35 2.95
CA GLY A 55 3.59 -10.47 3.44
C GLY A 55 5.02 -10.59 2.87
N GLU A 56 5.48 -9.61 2.10
CA GLU A 56 6.80 -9.59 1.46
C GLU A 56 7.68 -8.42 1.94
N PRO A 57 7.99 -8.32 3.24
CA PRO A 57 8.73 -7.18 3.82
C PRO A 57 10.14 -7.04 3.25
N ALA A 58 10.83 -8.15 2.97
CA ALA A 58 12.16 -8.12 2.37
C ALA A 58 12.14 -7.47 0.97
N ARG A 59 11.13 -7.78 0.16
CA ARG A 59 10.94 -7.16 -1.17
C ARG A 59 10.59 -5.68 -1.03
N GLY A 60 9.73 -5.33 -0.07
CA GLY A 60 9.43 -3.94 0.28
C GLY A 60 10.67 -3.11 0.59
N GLN A 61 11.54 -3.61 1.47
CA GLN A 61 12.79 -2.92 1.83
C GLN A 61 13.77 -2.83 0.65
N ALA A 62 13.91 -3.90 -0.13
CA ALA A 62 14.77 -3.91 -1.31
C ALA A 62 14.32 -2.88 -2.36
N LEU A 63 13.01 -2.75 -2.58
CA LEU A 63 12.45 -1.74 -3.48
C LEU A 63 12.68 -0.33 -2.95
N LEU A 64 12.43 -0.09 -1.66
CA LEU A 64 12.61 1.24 -1.05
C LEU A 64 14.05 1.73 -1.15
N ALA A 65 15.02 0.82 -1.06
CA ALA A 65 16.45 1.14 -1.18
C ALA A 65 16.83 1.64 -2.59
N LYS A 66 16.05 1.33 -3.62
CA LYS A 66 16.31 1.74 -5.02
C LYS A 66 15.80 3.15 -5.36
N ARG A 67 15.16 3.83 -4.42
CA ARG A 67 14.69 5.22 -4.62
C ARG A 67 15.86 6.15 -4.92
N HIS A 68 15.64 7.13 -5.79
CA HIS A 68 16.68 8.09 -6.17
C HIS A 68 17.00 9.14 -5.08
N THR A 69 16.03 9.45 -4.23
CA THR A 69 16.19 10.47 -3.17
C THR A 69 16.21 9.79 -1.81
N GLU A 70 17.30 9.97 -1.07
CA GLU A 70 17.46 9.38 0.26
C GLU A 70 16.48 9.95 1.28
N VAL A 71 16.23 11.26 1.20
CA VAL A 71 15.28 11.97 2.08
C VAL A 71 13.87 11.48 1.82
N MET A 72 13.25 10.93 2.86
CA MET A 72 11.88 10.44 2.83
C MET A 72 10.98 11.41 3.59
N PRO A 73 10.05 12.11 2.91
CA PRO A 73 9.02 12.87 3.61
C PRO A 73 8.01 11.93 4.27
N VAL A 74 7.35 12.41 5.33
CA VAL A 74 6.20 11.69 5.90
C VAL A 74 5.09 11.62 4.85
N THR A 75 4.75 10.40 4.44
CA THR A 75 3.71 10.09 3.46
C THR A 75 2.48 9.52 4.15
N ARG A 76 1.31 9.65 3.52
CA ARG A 76 0.08 9.01 3.99
C ARG A 76 -0.45 8.00 2.98
N PHE A 77 -0.93 6.87 3.46
CA PHE A 77 -1.75 5.93 2.70
C PHE A 77 -3.22 6.10 3.13
N THR A 78 -3.98 6.82 2.31
CA THR A 78 -5.31 7.33 2.68
C THR A 78 -6.24 7.34 1.46
N THR A 79 -7.55 7.30 1.71
CA THR A 79 -8.60 7.65 0.74
C THR A 79 -9.47 8.75 1.32
N ALA A 80 -10.36 9.34 0.52
CA ALA A 80 -11.30 10.37 0.99
C ALA A 80 -12.07 9.96 2.26
N HIS A 81 -12.35 8.65 2.43
CA HIS A 81 -13.12 8.11 3.56
C HIS A 81 -12.28 7.35 4.59
N SER A 82 -10.95 7.27 4.41
CA SER A 82 -10.12 6.49 5.33
C SER A 82 -9.98 7.18 6.70
N ARG A 83 -9.98 8.52 6.70
CA ARG A 83 -9.86 9.35 7.91
C ARG A 83 -11.06 9.23 8.85
N ASP A 84 -12.24 8.97 8.31
CA ASP A 84 -13.47 8.86 9.10
C ASP A 84 -13.44 7.64 10.04
N ARG A 85 -12.55 6.67 9.80
CA ARG A 85 -12.38 5.49 10.66
C ARG A 85 -11.63 5.79 11.96
N GLY A 86 -10.92 6.92 12.03
CA GLY A 86 -10.17 7.33 13.24
C GLY A 86 -8.96 6.47 13.60
N GLU A 87 -8.66 5.42 12.82
CA GLU A 87 -7.50 4.55 13.03
C GLU A 87 -6.36 4.89 12.09
N SER A 88 -5.14 4.94 12.63
CA SER A 88 -3.92 5.08 11.83
C SER A 88 -2.79 4.25 12.42
N VAL A 89 -1.93 3.73 11.54
CA VAL A 89 -0.76 2.95 11.88
C VAL A 89 0.47 3.67 11.35
N TRP A 90 1.45 3.90 12.21
CA TRP A 90 2.73 4.48 11.80
C TRP A 90 3.69 3.37 11.38
N ALA A 91 4.21 3.47 10.14
CA ALA A 91 5.22 2.59 9.57
C ALA A 91 6.53 3.37 9.39
N PRO A 92 7.39 3.43 10.43
CA PRO A 92 8.59 4.29 10.45
C PRO A 92 9.61 3.95 9.36
N GLU A 93 9.74 2.67 9.02
CA GLU A 93 10.67 2.16 8.00
C GLU A 93 10.38 2.77 6.62
N TYR A 94 9.11 3.08 6.37
CA TYR A 94 8.62 3.66 5.12
C TYR A 94 8.31 5.16 5.25
N GLN A 95 8.51 5.75 6.44
CA GLN A 95 8.06 7.11 6.78
C GLN A 95 6.60 7.34 6.37
N LEU A 96 5.73 6.39 6.70
CA LEU A 96 4.36 6.34 6.19
C LEU A 96 3.33 6.18 7.32
N VAL A 97 2.30 7.03 7.31
CA VAL A 97 1.10 6.85 8.14
C VAL A 97 0.05 6.13 7.29
N ASP A 98 -0.32 4.94 7.70
CA ASP A 98 -1.36 4.14 7.07
C ASP A 98 -2.70 4.35 7.78
N GLU A 99 -3.67 4.90 7.04
CA GLU A 99 -5.03 5.13 7.51
C GLU A 99 -6.01 4.14 6.83
N LEU A 100 -5.50 3.16 6.07
CA LEU A 100 -6.29 2.36 5.16
C LEU A 100 -5.98 0.86 5.16
N VAL A 101 -4.74 0.45 4.86
CA VAL A 101 -4.42 -0.94 4.51
C VAL A 101 -4.46 -1.85 5.74
N VAL A 102 -3.59 -1.63 6.71
CA VAL A 102 -3.55 -2.36 7.99
C VAL A 102 -4.84 -2.20 8.78
N PRO A 103 -5.45 -1.01 8.91
CA PRO A 103 -6.78 -0.89 9.51
C PRO A 103 -7.82 -1.81 8.85
N LEU A 104 -7.83 -1.92 7.52
CA LEU A 104 -8.73 -2.85 6.84
C LEU A 104 -8.34 -4.33 7.05
N LEU A 105 -7.05 -4.66 7.04
CA LEU A 105 -6.56 -6.02 7.32
C LEU A 105 -6.95 -6.49 8.73
N ARG A 106 -6.91 -5.59 9.73
CA ARG A 106 -7.33 -5.89 11.11
C ARG A 106 -8.81 -6.23 11.20
N VAL A 107 -9.66 -5.47 10.51
CA VAL A 107 -11.12 -5.71 10.48
C VAL A 107 -11.44 -7.12 9.97
N ILE A 108 -10.63 -7.66 9.06
CA ILE A 108 -10.81 -9.00 8.49
C ILE A 108 -9.94 -10.09 9.16
N GLY A 109 -9.20 -9.76 10.22
CA GLY A 109 -8.38 -10.72 10.97
C GLY A 109 -7.08 -11.17 10.29
N LYS A 110 -6.50 -10.35 9.40
CA LYS A 110 -5.26 -10.64 8.64
C LYS A 110 -4.05 -9.77 9.04
N ALA A 111 -4.13 -8.98 10.11
CA ALA A 111 -3.05 -8.07 10.55
C ALA A 111 -2.67 -8.28 12.02
#